data_AF-B5XHA6-F1
#
_entry.id   AF-B5XHA6-F1
#
_cell.length_a   1.000
_cell.length_b   1.000
_cell.length_c   1.000
_cell.angle_alpha   90.00
_cell.angle_beta   90.00
_cell.angle_gamma   90.00
#
_symmetry.space_group_name_H-M   'P 1'
#
loop_
_entity.id
_entity.type
_entity.pdbx_description
1 polymer ?
#
loop_
_entity_poly.entity_id
_entity_poly.type
_entity_poly.pdbx_seq_one_letter_code
_entity_poly.pdbx_strand_id
1 'polypeptide(L)'
;MTKAALNTFTKYLSVELRSRNILVTATHPGVVKTGLVDSVFKQNAPELGISQAHEKFQKENKYLDVDLSAKFLSWLLLDADDSLYTGDVIGVYNKQYQSLWSDKLIPSPYPADVEAP
;
A
#
# COMPACT_ATOMS: atom_id res chain seq x y z
N MET A 1 -6.85 13.40 4.08
CA MET A 1 -8.26 13.10 4.42
C MET A 1 -8.92 12.14 3.43
N THR A 2 -8.84 12.34 2.12
CA THR A 2 -9.53 11.50 1.11
C THR A 2 -9.23 10.00 1.22
N LYS A 3 -7.97 9.60 1.46
CA LYS A 3 -7.58 8.19 1.62
C LYS A 3 -8.05 7.57 2.95
N ALA A 4 -8.11 8.35 4.03
CA ALA A 4 -8.69 7.88 5.28
C ALA A 4 -10.21 7.64 5.13
N ALA A 5 -10.90 8.53 4.43
CA ALA A 5 -12.31 8.34 4.09
C ALA A 5 -12.53 7.10 3.21
N LEU A 6 -11.64 6.84 2.26
CA LEU A 6 -11.67 5.61 1.46
C LEU A 6 -11.54 4.36 2.32
N ASN A 7 -10.63 4.33 3.30
CA ASN A 7 -10.49 3.20 4.21
C ASN A 7 -11.79 2.92 4.99
N THR A 8 -12.43 3.96 5.51
CA THR A 8 -13.73 3.81 6.19
C THR A 8 -14.81 3.33 5.23
N PHE A 9 -14.84 3.86 4.00
CA PHE A 9 -15.79 3.44 2.99
C PHE A 9 -15.62 1.96 2.60
N THR A 10 -14.39 1.49 2.46
CA THR A 10 -14.06 0.07 2.23
C THR A 10 -14.64 -0.83 3.33
N LYS A 11 -14.55 -0.42 4.60
CA LYS A 11 -15.14 -1.18 5.72
C LYS A 11 -16.66 -1.29 5.63
N TYR A 12 -17.35 -0.24 5.20
CA TYR A 12 -18.80 -0.32 5.00
C TYR A 12 -19.15 -1.23 3.82
N LEU A 13 -18.43 -1.11 2.71
CA LEU A 13 -18.64 -1.97 1.55
C LEU A 13 -18.36 -3.45 1.84
N SER A 14 -17.34 -3.78 2.64
CA SER A 14 -17.04 -5.17 3.00
C SER A 14 -18.19 -5.84 3.75
N VAL A 15 -18.93 -5.08 4.58
CA VAL A 15 -20.12 -5.58 5.29
C VAL A 15 -21.32 -5.67 4.36
N GLU A 16 -21.61 -4.60 3.60
CA GLU A 16 -22.80 -4.51 2.75
C GLU A 16 -22.80 -5.55 1.63
N LEU A 17 -21.64 -5.74 0.98
CA LEU A 17 -21.52 -6.60 -0.19
C LEU A 17 -21.23 -8.07 0.15
N ARG A 18 -20.97 -8.40 1.43
CA ARG A 18 -20.72 -9.78 1.88
C ARG A 18 -21.84 -10.73 1.51
N SER A 19 -23.09 -10.30 1.61
CA SER A 19 -24.29 -11.09 1.26
C SER A 19 -24.36 -11.47 -0.22
N ARG A 20 -23.60 -10.77 -1.08
CA ARG A 20 -23.48 -11.01 -2.52
C ARG A 20 -22.21 -11.77 -2.89
N ASN A 21 -21.48 -12.30 -1.91
CA ASN A 21 -20.18 -12.94 -2.07
C ASN A 21 -19.16 -12.05 -2.80
N ILE A 22 -19.21 -10.74 -2.55
CA ILE A 22 -18.21 -9.79 -3.05
C ILE A 22 -17.30 -9.43 -1.88
N LEU A 23 -16.01 -9.74 -2.04
CA LEU A 23 -14.98 -9.45 -1.07
C LEU A 23 -14.39 -8.07 -1.32
N VAL A 24 -14.16 -7.31 -0.25
CA VAL A 24 -13.70 -5.92 -0.35
C VAL A 24 -12.60 -5.68 0.67
N THR A 25 -11.50 -5.10 0.20
CA THR A 25 -10.37 -4.70 1.04
C THR A 25 -9.73 -3.43 0.49
N ALA A 26 -8.95 -2.74 1.31
CA ALA A 26 -8.12 -1.62 0.89
C ALA A 26 -6.66 -2.06 0.94
N THR A 27 -5.82 -1.45 0.12
CA THR A 27 -4.42 -1.82 0.07
C THR A 27 -3.50 -0.64 0.00
N HIS A 28 -2.34 -0.78 0.66
CA HIS A 28 -1.23 0.15 0.56
C HIS A 28 -0.09 -0.52 -0.24
N PRO A 29 0.08 -0.21 -1.54
CA PRO A 29 1.07 -0.86 -2.40
C PRO A 29 2.51 -0.41 -2.13
N GLY A 30 2.70 0.49 -1.15
CA GLY A 30 3.99 1.09 -0.80
C GLY A 30 4.28 2.36 -1.59
N VAL A 31 5.50 2.87 -1.42
CA VAL A 31 5.97 4.03 -2.18
C VAL A 31 6.66 3.54 -3.45
N VAL A 32 5.89 3.46 -4.54
CA VAL A 32 6.31 2.83 -5.80
C VAL A 32 6.92 3.86 -6.76
N LYS A 33 8.06 3.52 -7.38
CA LYS A 33 8.69 4.37 -8.39
C LYS A 33 7.84 4.41 -9.66
N THR A 34 7.06 5.47 -9.83
CA THR A 34 6.13 5.63 -10.97
C THR A 34 6.18 7.06 -11.51
N GLY A 35 5.66 7.26 -12.72
CA GLY A 35 5.52 8.61 -13.28
C GLY A 35 4.62 9.54 -12.45
N LEU A 36 3.76 9.00 -11.58
CA LEU A 36 2.98 9.78 -10.61
C LEU A 36 3.89 10.46 -9.59
N VAL A 37 4.86 9.71 -9.04
CA VAL A 37 5.86 10.25 -8.11
C VAL A 37 6.63 11.38 -8.80
N ASP A 38 7.13 11.14 -10.02
CA ASP A 38 7.85 12.16 -10.80
C ASP A 38 6.98 13.40 -11.06
N SER A 39 5.67 13.23 -11.29
CA SER A 39 4.75 14.34 -11.53
C SER A 39 4.58 15.24 -10.31
N VAL A 40 4.60 14.67 -9.10
CA VAL A 40 4.52 15.42 -7.84
C VAL A 40 5.75 16.33 -7.68
N PHE A 41 6.94 15.84 -8.05
CA PHE A 41 8.18 16.61 -7.96
C PHE A 41 8.39 17.60 -9.11
N LYS A 42 7.69 17.42 -10.23
CA LYS A 42 7.69 18.36 -11.36
C LYS A 42 6.72 19.53 -11.16
N GLN A 43 5.90 19.53 -10.11
CA GLN A 43 5.05 20.68 -9.79
C GLN A 43 5.89 21.87 -9.32
N ASN A 44 5.47 23.09 -9.65
CA ASN A 44 6.15 24.29 -9.18
C ASN A 44 6.00 24.40 -7.65
N ALA A 45 7.12 24.33 -6.93
CA ALA A 45 7.21 24.40 -5.47
C ALA A 45 6.47 23.29 -4.70
N PRO A 46 6.95 22.02 -4.75
CA PRO A 46 6.48 21.00 -3.82
C PRO A 46 6.68 21.46 -2.37
N GLU A 47 5.75 21.08 -1.48
CA GLU A 47 5.88 21.35 -0.05
C GLU A 47 7.23 20.82 0.46
N LEU A 48 7.89 21.57 1.36
CA LEU A 48 9.24 21.25 1.86
C LEU A 48 9.33 19.81 2.39
N GLY A 49 8.29 19.33 3.09
CA GLY A 49 8.24 17.96 3.61
C GLY A 49 8.20 16.89 2.51
N ILE A 50 7.56 17.17 1.38
CA ILE A 50 7.48 16.25 0.23
C ILE A 50 8.86 16.13 -0.43
N SER A 51 9.56 17.25 -0.62
CA SER A 51 10.92 17.27 -1.18
C SER A 51 11.92 16.54 -0.27
N GLN A 52 11.89 16.80 1.04
CA GLN A 52 12.75 16.12 2.02
C GLN A 52 12.48 14.61 2.07
N ALA A 53 11.21 14.20 2.01
CA ALA A 53 10.84 12.80 1.94
C ALA A 53 11.38 12.14 0.66
N HIS A 54 11.30 12.83 -0.48
CA HIS A 54 11.83 12.31 -1.74
C HIS A 54 13.32 12.06 -1.71
N GLU A 55 14.10 13.06 -1.29
CA GLU A 55 15.55 12.97 -1.18
C GLU A 55 15.95 11.82 -0.25
N LYS A 56 15.26 11.69 0.89
CA LYS A 56 15.46 10.58 1.81
C LYS A 56 15.18 9.23 1.15
N PHE A 57 14.04 9.09 0.47
CA PHE A 57 13.64 7.83 -0.15
C PHE A 57 14.55 7.44 -1.32
N GLN A 58 15.06 8.42 -2.07
CA GLN A 58 16.07 8.18 -3.11
C GLN A 58 17.39 7.72 -2.49
N LYS A 59 17.91 8.45 -1.48
CA LYS A 59 19.20 8.16 -0.84
C LYS A 59 19.20 6.79 -0.15
N GLU A 60 18.09 6.42 0.48
CA GLU A 60 17.94 5.16 1.21
C GLU A 60 17.45 4.01 0.32
N ASN A 61 17.27 4.22 -0.99
CA ASN A 61 16.72 3.26 -1.96
C ASN A 61 15.42 2.59 -1.47
N LYS A 62 14.51 3.40 -0.92
CA LYS A 62 13.25 2.97 -0.30
C LYS A 62 12.06 2.87 -1.25
N TYR A 63 12.26 3.24 -2.51
CA TYR A 63 11.24 3.06 -3.54
C TYR A 63 11.05 1.57 -3.86
N LEU A 64 9.81 1.13 -3.92
CA LEU A 64 9.48 -0.18 -4.46
C LEU A 64 9.46 -0.15 -5.98
N ASP A 65 9.87 -1.28 -6.55
CA ASP A 65 9.68 -1.55 -7.97
C ASP A 65 8.19 -1.77 -8.28
N VAL A 66 7.78 -1.34 -9.46
CA VAL A 66 6.41 -1.49 -9.96
C VAL A 66 6.03 -2.98 -10.00
N ASP A 67 6.94 -3.83 -10.46
CA ASP A 67 6.70 -5.27 -10.57
C ASP A 67 6.44 -5.92 -9.21
N LEU A 68 7.11 -5.43 -8.16
CA LEU A 68 6.95 -5.96 -6.81
C LEU A 68 5.59 -5.58 -6.21
N SER A 69 5.16 -4.34 -6.39
CA SER A 69 3.81 -3.90 -5.99
C SER A 69 2.73 -4.58 -6.82
N ALA A 70 2.95 -4.80 -8.12
CA ALA A 70 2.03 -5.53 -8.98
C ALA A 70 1.90 -7.01 -8.58
N LYS A 71 3.01 -7.66 -8.22
CA LYS A 71 3.01 -9.04 -7.69
C LYS A 71 2.17 -9.13 -6.42
N PHE A 72 2.35 -8.20 -5.48
CA PHE A 72 1.56 -8.12 -4.25
C PHE A 72 0.06 -7.97 -4.53
N LEU A 73 -0.32 -7.04 -5.42
CA LEU A 73 -1.72 -6.83 -5.79
C LEU A 73 -2.33 -8.05 -6.49
N SER A 74 -1.53 -8.72 -7.34
CA SER A 74 -1.97 -9.93 -8.04
C SER A 74 -2.24 -11.07 -7.06
N TRP A 75 -1.31 -11.31 -6.13
CA TRP A 75 -1.52 -12.28 -5.06
C TRP A 75 -2.76 -11.94 -4.24
N LEU A 76 -2.92 -10.66 -3.86
CA LEU A 76 -4.07 -10.23 -3.07
C LEU A 76 -5.37 -10.65 -3.77
N LEU A 77 -5.52 -10.33 -5.06
CA LEU A 77 -6.73 -10.57 -5.84
C LEU A 77 -6.97 -12.03 -6.26
N LEU A 78 -5.91 -12.82 -6.43
CA LEU A 78 -6.01 -14.15 -7.05
C LEU A 78 -5.84 -15.31 -6.07
N ASP A 79 -5.00 -15.14 -5.05
CA ASP A 79 -4.49 -16.25 -4.23
C ASP A 79 -4.72 -16.04 -2.72
N ALA A 80 -5.02 -14.82 -2.29
CA ALA A 80 -5.16 -14.51 -0.88
C ALA A 80 -6.46 -15.06 -0.29
N ASP A 81 -6.39 -15.52 0.96
CA ASP A 81 -7.52 -16.13 1.65
C ASP A 81 -8.66 -15.12 1.90
N ASP A 82 -9.90 -15.56 1.73
CA ASP A 82 -11.12 -14.76 1.92
C ASP A 82 -11.19 -14.08 3.31
N SER A 83 -10.56 -14.66 4.34
CA SER A 83 -10.50 -14.09 5.69
C SER A 83 -9.76 -12.75 5.76
N LEU A 84 -8.94 -12.42 4.76
CA LEU A 84 -8.23 -11.14 4.67
C LEU A 84 -9.12 -9.98 4.23
N TYR A 85 -10.33 -10.26 3.73
CA TYR A 85 -11.25 -9.27 3.19
C TYR A 85 -12.26 -8.79 4.23
N THR A 86 -11.74 -8.31 5.37
CA THR A 86 -12.53 -7.72 6.46
C THR A 86 -12.90 -6.26 6.22
N GLY A 87 -12.35 -5.64 5.17
CA GLY A 87 -12.40 -4.19 4.93
C GLY A 87 -11.25 -3.41 5.59
N ASP A 88 -10.34 -4.10 6.26
CA ASP A 88 -9.09 -3.50 6.75
C ASP A 88 -8.13 -3.19 5.59
N VAL A 89 -7.07 -2.45 5.92
CA VAL A 89 -6.01 -2.15 4.94
C VAL A 89 -4.96 -3.25 5.03
N ILE A 90 -4.50 -3.69 3.85
CA ILE A 90 -3.40 -4.64 3.75
C ILE A 90 -2.26 -3.96 3.01
N GLY A 91 -1.17 -3.71 3.74
CA GLY A 91 0.06 -3.14 3.20
C GLY A 91 1.05 -4.18 2.69
N VAL A 92 1.79 -3.80 1.65
CA VAL A 92 2.93 -4.56 1.11
C VAL A 92 4.03 -4.85 2.16
N TYR A 93 4.12 -4.02 3.21
CA TYR A 93 5.10 -4.15 4.28
C TYR A 93 4.68 -5.07 5.43
N ASN A 94 3.47 -5.65 5.36
CA ASN A 94 2.96 -6.50 6.43
C ASN A 94 3.71 -7.85 6.48
N LYS A 95 4.54 -8.02 7.52
CA LYS A 95 5.40 -9.18 7.70
C LYS A 95 4.65 -10.50 7.83
N GLN A 96 3.40 -10.47 8.32
CA GLN A 96 2.57 -11.66 8.47
C GLN A 96 2.23 -12.28 7.10
N TYR A 97 2.09 -11.45 6.06
CA TYR A 97 1.63 -11.89 4.75
C TYR A 97 2.74 -11.95 3.70
N GLN A 98 3.89 -11.29 3.92
CA GLN A 98 4.96 -11.26 2.92
C GLN A 98 5.46 -12.63 2.48
N SER A 99 5.55 -13.60 3.39
CA SER A 99 5.98 -14.96 3.05
C SER A 99 5.00 -15.70 2.14
N LEU A 100 3.77 -15.21 1.99
CA LEU A 100 2.75 -15.81 1.14
C LEU A 100 2.89 -15.41 -0.33
N TRP A 101 3.63 -14.33 -0.64
CA TRP A 101 3.71 -13.78 -2.00
C TRP A 101 5.10 -13.30 -2.43
N SER A 102 6.03 -13.12 -1.49
CA SER A 102 7.40 -12.67 -1.74
C SER A 102 8.42 -13.62 -1.14
N ASP A 103 9.47 -13.93 -1.91
CA ASP A 103 10.60 -14.74 -1.45
C ASP A 103 11.59 -13.93 -0.58
N LYS A 104 11.40 -12.61 -0.52
CA LYS A 104 12.27 -11.68 0.21
C LYS A 104 11.45 -10.82 1.15
N LEU A 105 12.01 -10.58 2.34
CA LEU A 105 11.46 -9.62 3.29
C LEU A 105 11.67 -8.19 2.74
N ILE A 106 10.58 -7.44 2.64
CA ILE A 106 10.59 -6.05 2.19
C ILE A 106 10.48 -5.18 3.44
N PRO A 107 11.54 -4.44 3.80
CA PRO A 107 11.53 -3.61 5.00
C PRO A 107 10.55 -2.43 4.82
N SER A 108 9.79 -2.13 5.87
CA SER A 108 8.97 -0.93 5.92
C SER A 108 9.87 0.31 5.89
N PRO A 109 9.56 1.35 5.08
CA PRO A 109 10.26 2.62 5.15
C PRO A 109 9.85 3.45 6.39
N TYR A 110 8.78 3.04 7.08
CA TYR A 110 8.22 3.71 8.26
C TYR A 110 8.84 3.20 9.57
N PRO A 111 8.86 4.03 10.62
CA PRO A 111 9.29 3.63 11.97
C PRO A 111 8.49 2.43 12.52
N ALA A 112 9.10 1.65 13.40
CA ALA A 112 8.49 0.41 13.95
C ALA A 112 7.26 0.67 14.86
N ASP A 113 7.15 1.88 15.40
CA ASP A 113 6.04 2.39 16.21
C ASP A 113 4.86 2.89 15.37
N VAL A 114 5.05 3.02 14.05
CA VAL A 114 3.96 3.30 13.11
C VAL A 114 3.54 1.96 12.50
N GLU A 115 2.39 1.44 12.93
CA GLU A 115 1.74 0.36 12.20
C GLU A 115 1.55 0.83 10.75
N ALA A 116 2.29 0.21 9.83
CA ALA A 116 2.04 0.41 8.42
C ALA A 116 0.60 -0.05 8.15
N PRO A 117 -0.27 0.80 7.59
CA PRO A 117 -1.61 0.38 7.23
C PRO A 117 -1.55 -0.76 6.20
#